data_AF-A0A1Q7YH46-F1
#
_entry.id   AF-A0A1Q7YH46-F1
#
_cell.length_a   1.000
_cell.length_b   1.000
_cell.length_c   1.000
_cell.angle_alpha   90.00
_cell.angle_beta   90.00
_cell.angle_gamma   90.00
#
_symmetry.space_group_name_H-M   'P 1'
#
loop_
_entity.id
_entity.type
_entity.pdbx_description
1 polymer ?
#
loop_
_entity_poly.entity_id
_entity_poly.type
_entity_poly.pdbx_seq_one_letter_code
_entity_poly.pdbx_strand_id
1 'polypeptide(L)'
;MFTLETTEIARAIENAKALHPKVRMIRFGEYSVSGSTGNAYTVHCYRDNGQKVVDCSCPTRDGIACKHGVAAVSLHIAIAARKRAH
;
A
#
# COMPACT_ATOMS: atom_id res chain seq x y z
N MET A 1 0.13 6.39 8.31
CA MET A 1 0.15 4.93 8.57
C MET A 1 -1.25 4.38 8.82
N PHE A 2 -1.55 3.12 8.43
CA PHE A 2 -2.79 2.42 8.78
C PHE A 2 -2.57 0.90 8.94
N THR A 3 -3.45 0.22 9.67
CA THR A 3 -3.41 -1.24 9.84
C THR A 3 -4.52 -1.91 9.03
N LEU A 4 -4.25 -3.09 8.47
CA LEU A 4 -5.22 -3.78 7.61
C LEU A 4 -6.41 -4.38 8.35
N GLU A 5 -6.32 -4.54 9.68
CA GLU A 5 -7.32 -5.22 10.50
C GLU A 5 -8.40 -4.28 11.03
N THR A 6 -8.06 -3.01 11.29
CA THR A 6 -8.97 -2.04 11.92
C THR A 6 -9.39 -0.91 10.99
N THR A 7 -8.74 -0.74 9.84
CA THR A 7 -9.01 0.38 8.94
C THR A 7 -10.01 0.00 7.85
N GLU A 8 -11.05 0.82 7.68
CA GLU A 8 -11.94 0.71 6.52
C GLU A 8 -11.22 1.09 5.22
N ILE A 9 -10.85 0.08 4.43
CA ILE A 9 -10.05 0.25 3.21
C ILE A 9 -10.90 0.35 1.93
N ALA A 10 -12.21 0.07 1.98
CA ALA A 10 -13.07 -0.07 0.79
C ALA A 10 -13.00 1.15 -0.15
N ARG A 11 -13.22 2.36 0.38
CA ARG A 11 -13.14 3.61 -0.40
C ARG A 11 -11.75 3.84 -1.00
N ALA A 12 -10.70 3.47 -0.27
CA ALA A 12 -9.32 3.61 -0.75
C ALA A 12 -9.00 2.61 -1.87
N ILE A 13 -9.59 1.41 -1.84
CA ILE A 13 -9.53 0.43 -2.94
C ILE A 13 -10.22 0.98 -4.18
N GLU A 14 -11.43 1.52 -4.06
CA GLU A 14 -12.16 2.09 -5.19
C GLU A 14 -11.38 3.23 -5.84
N ASN A 15 -10.85 4.14 -5.03
CA ASN A 15 -10.00 5.24 -5.51
C ASN A 15 -8.73 4.73 -6.21
N ALA A 16 -8.07 3.70 -5.65
CA ALA A 16 -6.89 3.11 -6.26
C ALA A 16 -7.22 2.44 -7.61
N LYS A 17 -8.37 1.77 -7.72
CA LYS A 17 -8.85 1.20 -8.99
C LYS A 17 -9.10 2.30 -10.02
N ALA A 18 -9.79 3.36 -9.66
CA ALA A 18 -10.11 4.45 -10.60
C ALA A 18 -8.87 5.20 -11.12
N LEU A 19 -7.85 5.39 -10.27
CA LEU A 19 -6.67 6.18 -10.60
C LEU A 19 -5.52 5.37 -11.22
N HIS A 20 -5.57 4.03 -11.14
CA HIS A 20 -4.52 3.13 -11.62
C HIS A 20 -3.08 3.62 -11.30
N PRO A 21 -2.76 3.90 -10.02
CA PRO A 21 -1.43 4.40 -9.65
C PRO A 21 -0.34 3.40 -10.05
N LYS A 22 0.76 3.93 -10.59
CA LYS A 22 1.90 3.09 -11.00
C LYS A 22 2.69 2.68 -9.77
N VAL A 23 2.69 1.38 -9.48
CA VAL A 23 3.42 0.80 -8.34
C VAL A 23 4.68 0.10 -8.84
N ARG A 24 5.82 0.42 -8.25
CA ARG A 24 7.11 -0.24 -8.47
C ARG A 24 7.64 -0.79 -7.15
N MET A 25 7.98 -2.07 -7.11
CA MET A 25 8.69 -2.64 -5.96
C MET A 25 10.15 -2.16 -5.97
N ILE A 26 10.61 -1.61 -4.84
CA ILE A 26 12.02 -1.31 -4.61
C ILE A 26 12.70 -2.53 -4.01
N ARG A 27 12.12 -3.06 -2.94
CA ARG A 27 12.44 -4.37 -2.34
C ARG A 27 11.18 -4.96 -1.72
N PHE A 28 11.21 -6.23 -1.33
CA PHE A 28 10.02 -6.85 -0.73
C PHE A 28 9.63 -6.13 0.56
N GLY A 29 8.39 -5.64 0.63
CA GLY A 29 7.92 -4.80 1.74
C GLY A 29 8.11 -3.29 1.55
N GLU A 30 8.78 -2.85 0.48
CA GLU A 30 8.99 -1.42 0.17
C GLU A 30 8.68 -1.11 -1.30
N TYR A 31 7.80 -0.15 -1.50
CA TYR A 31 7.21 0.19 -2.80
C TYR A 31 7.29 1.68 -3.06
N SER A 32 7.58 2.04 -4.30
CA SER A 32 7.39 3.39 -4.82
C SER A 32 6.06 3.44 -5.57
N VAL A 33 5.20 4.39 -5.24
CA VAL A 33 3.89 4.57 -5.85
C VAL A 33 3.80 5.97 -6.44
N SER A 34 3.70 6.06 -7.77
CA SER A 34 3.51 7.34 -8.46
C SER A 34 2.04 7.76 -8.42
N GLY A 35 1.80 8.96 -7.91
CA GLY A 35 0.50 9.63 -7.94
C GLY A 35 0.20 10.27 -9.29
N SER A 36 -1.05 10.69 -9.46
CA SER A 36 -1.58 11.30 -10.68
C SER A 36 -0.93 12.63 -11.07
N THR A 37 -0.25 13.31 -10.14
CA THR A 37 0.43 14.60 -10.35
C THR A 37 1.94 14.47 -10.57
N GLY A 38 2.47 13.26 -10.81
CA GLY A 38 3.90 13.02 -11.05
C GLY A 38 4.75 12.83 -9.78
N ASN A 39 4.20 13.13 -8.60
CA ASN A 39 4.86 12.85 -7.32
C ASN A 39 4.94 11.34 -7.07
N ALA A 40 6.07 10.86 -6.54
CA ALA A 40 6.23 9.50 -6.06
C ALA A 40 6.20 9.46 -4.53
N TYR A 41 5.49 8.47 -3.98
CA TYR A 41 5.40 8.23 -2.54
C TYR A 41 5.97 6.86 -2.21
N THR A 42 6.63 6.75 -1.07
CA THR A 42 7.15 5.49 -0.56
C THR A 42 6.11 4.85 0.33
N VAL A 43 5.88 3.54 0.13
CA VAL A 43 5.00 2.72 0.95
C VAL A 43 5.78 1.55 1.53
N HIS A 44 5.70 1.39 2.84
CA HIS A 44 6.23 0.23 3.57
C HIS A 44 5.09 -0.68 4.01
N CYS A 45 5.22 -1.96 3.72
CA CYS A 45 4.33 -3.03 4.18
C CYS A 45 5.14 -3.93 5.11
N TYR A 46 4.82 -3.92 6.40
CA TYR A 46 5.55 -4.68 7.41
C TYR A 46 4.59 -5.21 8.48
N ARG A 47 5.14 -6.02 9.39
CA ARG A 47 4.42 -6.46 10.59
C ARG A 47 4.98 -5.74 11.79
N ASP A 48 4.11 -5.21 12.63
CA ASP A 48 4.45 -4.64 13.92
C ASP A 48 3.52 -5.25 14.97
N ASN A 49 4.11 -5.80 16.05
CA ASN A 49 3.34 -6.43 17.14
C ASN A 49 2.25 -7.42 16.67
N GLY A 50 2.54 -8.19 15.62
CA GLY A 50 1.61 -9.15 15.02
C GLY A 50 0.60 -8.57 14.03
N GLN A 51 0.43 -7.25 14.00
CA GLN A 51 -0.47 -6.55 13.09
C GLN A 51 0.20 -6.27 11.75
N LYS A 52 -0.57 -6.28 10.66
CA LYS A 52 -0.10 -5.88 9.32
C LYS A 52 -0.25 -4.38 9.16
N VAL A 53 0.88 -3.69 9.06
CA VAL A 53 0.97 -2.24 8.98
C VAL A 53 1.34 -1.81 7.57
N VAL A 54 0.65 -0.77 7.10
CA VAL A 54 0.94 -0.07 5.86
C VAL A 54 1.28 1.37 6.20
N ASP A 55 2.53 1.73 5.99
CA ASP A 55 3.01 3.09 6.18
C ASP A 55 3.28 3.74 4.84
N CYS A 56 2.81 4.98 4.66
CA CYS A 56 2.88 5.67 3.37
C CYS A 56 3.32 7.10 3.61
N SER A 57 4.32 7.56 2.85
CA SER A 57 4.90 8.91 2.97
C SER A 57 4.00 10.04 2.46
N CYS A 58 2.78 9.74 2.00
CA CYS A 58 1.84 10.76 1.53
C CYS A 58 1.16 11.48 2.71
N PRO A 59 0.68 12.73 2.54
CA PRO A 59 0.16 13.57 3.64
C PRO A 59 -1.23 13.16 4.16
N THR A 60 -1.59 11.87 4.04
CA THR A 60 -2.85 11.35 4.58
C THR A 60 -2.75 11.20 6.10
N ARG A 61 -3.86 11.43 6.82
CA ARG A 61 -3.92 11.27 8.28
C ARG A 61 -3.69 9.81 8.70
N ASP A 62 -3.09 9.62 9.87
CA ASP A 62 -2.94 8.30 10.47
C ASP A 62 -4.28 7.62 10.74
N GLY A 63 -4.29 6.29 10.63
CA GLY A 63 -5.49 5.47 10.72
C GLY A 63 -6.38 5.52 9.48
N ILE A 64 -6.07 6.32 8.46
CA ILE A 64 -6.83 6.38 7.21
C ILE A 64 -6.08 5.69 6.09
N ALA A 65 -6.75 4.75 5.43
CA ALA A 65 -6.22 4.10 4.25
C ALA A 65 -6.11 5.08 3.07
N CYS A 66 -4.90 5.28 2.57
CA CYS A 66 -4.66 6.07 1.36
C CYS A 66 -4.62 5.19 0.10
N LYS A 67 -4.97 5.77 -1.05
CA LYS A 67 -4.92 5.08 -2.35
C LYS A 67 -3.54 4.50 -2.69
N HIS A 68 -2.46 5.17 -2.30
CA HIS A 68 -1.10 4.70 -2.57
C HIS A 68 -0.76 3.45 -1.76
N GLY A 69 -1.09 3.48 -0.47
CA GLY A 69 -0.90 2.36 0.44
C GLY A 69 -1.67 1.13 -0.02
N VAL A 70 -2.95 1.29 -0.37
CA VAL A 70 -3.79 0.18 -0.85
C VAL A 70 -3.30 -0.39 -2.18
N ALA A 71 -2.86 0.47 -3.12
CA ALA A 71 -2.28 0.00 -4.37
C ALA A 71 -1.00 -0.82 -4.15
N ALA A 72 -0.12 -0.38 -3.24
CA ALA A 72 1.08 -1.13 -2.87
C ALA A 72 0.73 -2.47 -2.19
N VAL A 73 -0.30 -2.52 -1.34
CA VAL A 73 -0.78 -3.75 -0.71
C VAL A 73 -1.22 -4.78 -1.75
N SER A 74 -1.93 -4.36 -2.81
CA SER A 74 -2.33 -5.27 -3.88
C SER A 74 -1.13 -5.95 -4.55
N LEU A 75 -0.07 -5.18 -4.87
CA LEU A 75 1.16 -5.75 -5.43
C LEU A 75 1.90 -6.62 -4.41
N HIS A 76 1.96 -6.19 -3.15
CA HIS A 76 2.61 -6.95 -2.08
C HIS A 76 1.99 -8.35 -1.91
N ILE A 77 0.66 -8.44 -1.87
CA ILE A 77 -0.06 -9.71 -1.76
C ILE A 77 0.23 -10.59 -2.98
N ALA A 78 0.18 -10.04 -4.20
CA ALA A 78 0.46 -10.80 -5.42
C ALA A 78 1.90 -11.38 -5.42
N ILE A 79 2.89 -10.60 -5.01
CA ILE A 79 4.29 -11.05 -4.92
C ILE A 79 4.46 -12.08 -3.79
N ALA A 80 3.83 -11.85 -2.62
CA ALA A 80 3.89 -12.76 -1.50
C ALA A 80 3.24 -14.11 -1.82
N ALA A 81 2.13 -14.12 -2.55
CA ALA A 81 1.48 -15.34 -3.02
C ALA A 81 2.39 -16.14 -3.97
N ARG A 82 3.05 -15.46 -4.93
CA ARG A 82 4.02 -16.09 -5.83
C ARG A 82 5.23 -16.67 -5.09
N LYS A 83 5.73 -15.98 -4.07
CA LYS A 83 6.84 -16.44 -3.23
C LYS A 83 6.52 -17.67 -2.38
N ARG A 84 5.25 -17.93 -2.07
CA ARG A 84 4.81 -19.11 -1.30
C ARG A 84 4.58 -20.35 -2.16
N ALA A 85 4.43 -20.16 -3.47
CA ALA A 85 4.23 -21.24 -4.43
C ALA A 85 5.56 -21.85 -4.93
N HIS A 86 6.69 -21.31 -4.48
CA HIS A 86 8.05 -21.80 -4.68
C HIS A 86 8.65 -22.20 -3.34
#